data_AF-A0A662UTE8-F1
#
_entry.id   AF-A0A662UTE8-F1
#
_cell.length_a   1.000
_cell.length_b   1.000
_cell.length_c   1.000
_cell.angle_alpha   90.00
_cell.angle_beta   90.00
_cell.angle_gamma   90.00
#
_symmetry.space_group_name_H-M   'P 1'
#
loop_
_entity.id
_entity.type
_entity.pdbx_description
1 polymer ?
#
loop_
_entity_poly.entity_id
_entity_poly.type
_entity_poly.pdbx_seq_one_letter_code
_entity_poly.pdbx_strand_id
1 'polypeptide(L)'
;MSGYGGGYGKGRKGCGRGRGASGQGGYGRGGGGGPPPWAGQGRGRWGGRGFQGPRPRPIQGFPAMSHGVVRIMATTLDNRGLESTISPMFARSPYITIVDIVNGQISNVDSLQNPYAQVPQGAGRLFSQWILSSGAIAVVTSNIGMNASQILQQSGINVHIVPAGTKLMDALKSLGYIK
;
A
#
# COMPACT_ATOMS: atom_id res chain seq x y z
N MET A 1 18.06 -53.65 -26.11
CA MET A 1 17.67 -53.00 -27.37
C MET A 1 18.43 -51.69 -27.49
N SER A 2 19.49 -51.69 -28.30
CA SER A 2 20.23 -50.50 -28.73
C SER A 2 19.39 -49.72 -29.74
N GLY A 3 19.49 -48.39 -29.71
CA GLY A 3 18.81 -47.52 -30.67
C GLY A 3 19.23 -46.05 -30.55
N TYR A 4 20.30 -45.71 -31.28
CA TYR A 4 20.67 -44.43 -31.95
C TYR A 4 19.68 -43.23 -31.81
N GLY A 5 20.06 -41.96 -31.67
CA GLY A 5 21.20 -41.22 -32.23
C GLY A 5 20.73 -40.21 -33.30
N GLY A 6 20.93 -38.90 -33.06
CA GLY A 6 21.12 -37.85 -34.08
C GLY A 6 19.90 -37.08 -34.65
N GLY A 7 20.04 -35.75 -34.82
CA GLY A 7 19.09 -34.95 -35.62
C GLY A 7 19.06 -33.43 -35.39
N TYR A 8 20.09 -32.74 -35.86
CA TYR A 8 20.23 -31.28 -35.98
C TYR A 8 19.47 -30.71 -37.20
N GLY A 9 18.86 -29.52 -37.09
CA GLY A 9 18.20 -28.85 -38.21
C GLY A 9 18.15 -27.32 -38.09
N LYS A 10 19.12 -26.63 -38.70
CA LYS A 10 19.16 -25.18 -38.90
C LYS A 10 18.12 -24.75 -39.95
N GLY A 11 17.38 -23.67 -39.67
CA GLY A 11 16.59 -22.93 -40.66
C GLY A 11 16.86 -21.43 -40.59
N ARG A 12 17.89 -20.97 -41.31
CA ARG A 12 18.11 -19.56 -41.68
C ARG A 12 17.96 -19.44 -43.20
N LYS A 13 17.33 -18.34 -43.65
CA LYS A 13 17.35 -17.64 -44.97
C LYS A 13 15.91 -17.18 -45.29
N GLY A 14 15.60 -15.98 -45.77
CA GLY A 14 16.39 -14.86 -46.29
C GLY A 14 15.69 -13.52 -45.98
N CYS A 15 16.34 -12.36 -45.88
CA CYS A 15 17.15 -11.61 -46.83
C CYS A 15 16.38 -11.12 -48.08
N GLY A 16 15.63 -10.03 -47.91
CA GLY A 16 15.22 -9.12 -48.99
C GLY A 16 15.94 -7.79 -48.83
N ARG A 17 16.85 -7.48 -49.75
CA ARG A 17 17.63 -6.24 -49.85
C ARG A 17 16.79 -5.14 -50.52
N GLY A 18 16.85 -3.92 -49.99
CA GLY A 18 16.59 -2.68 -50.73
C GLY A 18 17.66 -1.66 -50.36
N ARG A 19 18.43 -1.21 -51.35
CA ARG A 19 19.63 -0.37 -51.23
C ARG A 19 19.28 1.11 -51.41
N GLY A 20 20.16 1.98 -50.91
CA GLY A 20 20.25 3.40 -51.26
C GLY A 20 20.80 4.15 -50.06
N ALA A 21 22.12 4.40 -49.98
CA ALA A 21 22.73 5.65 -50.44
C ALA A 21 22.09 6.85 -49.70
N SER A 22 22.78 7.71 -48.97
CA SER A 22 24.16 8.19 -49.04
C SER A 22 24.15 9.34 -48.01
N GLY A 23 25.00 9.31 -47.00
CA GLY A 23 25.99 10.37 -46.90
C GLY A 23 25.68 11.36 -45.78
N GLN A 24 26.75 11.80 -45.11
CA GLN A 24 26.93 13.14 -44.54
C GLN A 24 25.92 13.50 -43.42
N GLY A 25 26.32 13.53 -42.15
CA GLY A 25 27.29 14.50 -41.66
C GLY A 25 26.58 15.78 -41.22
N GLY A 26 26.48 15.98 -39.92
CA GLY A 26 26.46 17.32 -39.32
C GLY A 26 25.12 18.04 -39.15
N TYR A 27 24.98 18.60 -37.94
CA TYR A 27 24.22 19.76 -37.48
C TYR A 27 22.68 19.78 -37.53
N GLY A 28 22.08 20.07 -36.37
CA GLY A 28 20.89 20.93 -36.32
C GLY A 28 19.65 20.38 -35.61
N ARG A 29 19.40 20.93 -34.41
CA ARG A 29 18.09 21.36 -33.87
C ARG A 29 16.88 20.40 -33.95
N GLY A 30 16.47 19.92 -32.77
CA GLY A 30 15.15 20.20 -32.14
C GLY A 30 13.83 19.78 -32.83
N GLY A 31 12.93 19.21 -32.03
CA GLY A 31 11.49 19.06 -32.32
C GLY A 31 11.08 17.59 -32.42
N GLY A 32 10.33 17.00 -31.49
CA GLY A 32 9.01 17.44 -31.07
C GLY A 32 8.00 16.44 -31.64
N GLY A 33 7.81 15.31 -30.95
CA GLY A 33 6.82 14.29 -31.34
C GLY A 33 5.42 14.89 -31.37
N GLY A 34 4.78 14.81 -32.54
CA GLY A 34 3.43 15.33 -32.74
C GLY A 34 2.39 14.62 -31.87
N PRO A 35 1.26 15.29 -31.56
CA PRO A 35 0.24 14.75 -30.66
C PRO A 35 -0.52 13.57 -31.28
N PRO A 36 -1.13 12.70 -30.44
CA PRO A 36 -1.84 11.52 -30.89
C PRO A 36 -3.13 11.85 -31.69
N PRO A 37 -3.64 10.90 -32.47
CA PRO A 37 -4.63 11.13 -33.54
C PRO A 37 -6.01 11.64 -33.10
N TRP A 38 -6.30 11.67 -31.80
CA TRP A 38 -7.59 12.13 -31.26
C TRP A 38 -7.60 13.65 -30.97
N ALA A 39 -6.43 14.30 -30.96
CA ALA A 39 -6.34 15.74 -30.81
C ALA A 39 -6.86 16.40 -32.10
N GLY A 40 -8.12 16.85 -32.05
CA GLY A 40 -8.77 17.56 -33.15
C GLY A 40 -7.87 18.63 -33.76
N GLN A 41 -8.02 18.83 -35.08
CA GLN A 41 -7.20 19.70 -35.93
C GLN A 41 -7.33 21.18 -35.55
N GLY A 42 -6.83 21.57 -34.39
CA GLY A 42 -6.67 22.94 -33.93
C GLY A 42 -5.23 23.38 -34.18
N ARG A 43 -5.02 24.13 -35.27
CA ARG A 43 -3.76 24.85 -35.52
C ARG A 43 -3.52 25.82 -34.36
N GLY A 44 -2.55 25.52 -33.49
CA GLY A 44 -2.13 26.49 -32.51
C GLY A 44 -1.41 25.92 -31.29
N ARG A 45 -0.09 26.13 -31.27
CA ARG A 45 0.66 26.43 -30.04
C ARG A 45 0.66 25.34 -28.97
N TRP A 46 1.42 24.27 -29.19
CA TRP A 46 2.02 23.50 -28.10
C TRP A 46 3.23 24.26 -27.53
N GLY A 47 2.90 25.38 -26.90
CA GLY A 47 3.76 26.19 -26.06
C GLY A 47 2.90 26.62 -24.88
N GLY A 48 2.72 25.72 -23.91
CA GLY A 48 1.95 25.98 -22.70
C GLY A 48 1.32 24.73 -22.11
N ARG A 49 1.82 24.34 -20.93
CA ARG A 49 1.19 23.42 -19.96
C ARG A 49 0.66 22.12 -20.56
N GLY A 50 1.59 21.17 -20.75
CA GLY A 50 1.25 19.77 -20.90
C GLY A 50 0.25 19.36 -19.82
N PHE A 51 -0.79 18.66 -20.24
CA PHE A 51 -1.81 18.05 -19.42
C PHE A 51 -1.13 17.17 -18.36
N GLN A 52 -0.90 17.74 -17.17
CA GLN A 52 -0.46 16.99 -16.01
C GLN A 52 -1.69 16.21 -15.58
N GLY A 53 -1.76 14.93 -15.96
CA GLY A 53 -2.78 14.02 -15.46
C GLY A 53 -2.83 14.05 -13.93
N PRO A 54 -3.92 13.56 -13.30
CA PRO A 54 -4.10 13.66 -11.85
C PRO A 54 -2.84 13.18 -11.14
N ARG A 55 -2.11 14.09 -10.50
CA ARG A 55 -0.95 13.73 -9.71
C ARG A 55 -1.43 12.73 -8.65
N PRO A 56 -0.77 11.57 -8.47
CA PRO A 56 -1.09 10.70 -7.36
C PRO A 56 -0.98 11.55 -6.10
N ARG A 57 -2.09 11.70 -5.36
CA ARG A 57 -2.07 12.41 -4.09
C ARG A 57 -1.05 11.68 -3.23
N PRO A 58 -0.05 12.36 -2.65
CA PRO A 58 0.74 11.73 -1.61
C PRO A 58 -0.26 11.22 -0.58
N ILE A 59 -0.23 9.92 -0.30
CA ILE A 59 -0.94 9.34 0.84
C ILE A 59 -0.54 10.24 2.00
N GLN A 60 -1.51 10.95 2.59
CA GLN A 60 -1.24 11.82 3.72
C GLN A 60 -0.64 10.91 4.79
N GLY A 61 0.69 10.96 4.95
CA GLY A 61 1.36 10.31 6.04
C GLY A 61 0.74 10.88 7.31
N PHE A 62 0.37 10.00 8.23
CA PHE A 62 -0.20 10.43 9.48
C PHE A 62 0.69 11.50 10.12
N PRO A 63 0.12 12.57 10.71
CA PRO A 63 0.90 13.67 11.25
C PRO A 63 1.97 13.13 12.22
N ALA A 64 3.16 13.74 12.18
CA ALA A 64 4.28 13.37 13.02
C ALA A 64 3.83 13.29 14.48
N MET A 65 4.13 12.18 15.15
CA MET A 65 3.76 11.97 16.55
C MET A 65 4.41 13.07 17.39
N SER A 66 3.59 13.97 17.94
CA SER A 66 4.04 14.88 18.99
C SER A 66 4.33 14.04 20.23
N HIS A 67 5.52 14.19 20.79
CA HIS A 67 6.00 13.56 22.01
C HIS A 67 4.89 13.59 23.08
N GLY A 68 4.30 12.42 23.39
CA GLY A 68 3.18 12.27 24.34
C GLY A 68 1.86 11.76 23.75
N VAL A 69 1.71 11.69 22.42
CA VAL A 69 0.54 11.06 21.77
C VAL A 69 0.77 9.55 21.63
N VAL A 70 -0.11 8.76 22.24
CA VAL A 70 -0.14 7.31 22.10
C VAL A 70 -1.13 6.92 21.00
N ARG A 71 -0.60 6.45 19.87
CA ARG A 71 -1.43 5.89 18.80
C ARG A 71 -1.65 4.40 19.01
N ILE A 72 -2.90 4.00 19.10
CA ILE A 72 -3.34 2.61 19.25
C ILE A 72 -4.13 2.22 18.01
N MET A 73 -3.81 1.07 17.44
CA MET A 73 -4.57 0.51 16.33
C MET A 73 -5.37 -0.70 16.79
N ALA A 74 -6.64 -0.77 16.40
CA ALA A 74 -7.52 -1.88 16.69
C ALA A 74 -8.13 -2.44 15.41
N THR A 75 -8.24 -3.76 15.33
CA THR A 75 -8.92 -4.42 14.21
C THR A 75 -10.39 -4.64 14.55
N THR A 76 -11.30 -4.07 13.76
CA THR A 76 -12.72 -4.02 14.07
C THR A 76 -13.60 -4.58 12.95
N LEU A 77 -14.76 -5.12 13.33
CA LEU A 77 -15.77 -5.61 12.37
C LEU A 77 -16.60 -4.50 11.75
N ASP A 78 -16.74 -3.38 12.45
CA ASP A 78 -17.60 -2.27 12.10
C ASP A 78 -16.80 -0.96 12.02
N ASN A 79 -17.39 0.04 11.36
CA ASN A 79 -16.96 1.43 11.31
C ASN A 79 -17.75 2.28 12.32
N ARG A 80 -17.65 1.96 13.61
CA ARG A 80 -18.34 2.67 14.71
C ARG A 80 -17.36 3.35 15.67
N GLY A 81 -16.11 3.56 15.26
CA GLY A 81 -15.07 4.13 16.11
C GLY A 81 -14.89 3.36 17.42
N LEU A 82 -15.11 4.04 18.54
CA LEU A 82 -14.96 3.51 19.91
C LEU A 82 -15.98 2.41 20.28
N GLU A 83 -17.15 2.40 19.64
CA GLU A 83 -18.17 1.37 19.89
C GLU A 83 -18.01 0.15 18.99
N SER A 84 -17.00 0.15 18.12
CA SER A 84 -16.77 -0.95 17.20
C SER A 84 -16.37 -2.22 17.93
N THR A 85 -16.85 -3.35 17.42
CA THR A 85 -16.53 -4.67 17.94
C THR A 85 -15.17 -5.13 17.44
N ILE A 86 -14.32 -5.67 18.32
CA ILE A 86 -13.04 -6.26 17.95
C ILE A 86 -13.27 -7.49 17.06
N SER A 87 -12.55 -7.51 15.94
CA SER A 87 -12.61 -8.60 14.97
C SER A 87 -11.80 -9.80 15.41
N PRO A 88 -12.29 -11.03 15.14
CA PRO A 88 -11.52 -12.27 15.32
C PRO A 88 -10.24 -12.32 14.47
N MET A 89 -10.18 -11.51 13.39
CA MET A 89 -9.11 -11.53 12.40
C MET A 89 -8.23 -10.27 12.51
N PHE A 90 -6.92 -10.47 12.52
CA PHE A 90 -5.95 -9.37 12.49
C PHE A 90 -5.82 -8.74 11.10
N ALA A 91 -5.18 -9.45 10.17
CA ALA A 91 -4.81 -8.88 8.87
C ALA A 91 -5.98 -8.82 7.88
N ARG A 92 -6.96 -9.71 8.03
CA ARG A 92 -8.16 -9.80 7.18
C ARG A 92 -9.39 -9.14 7.80
N SER A 93 -9.19 -8.34 8.84
CA SER A 93 -10.26 -7.55 9.43
C SER A 93 -10.87 -6.62 8.38
N PRO A 94 -12.19 -6.41 8.33
CA PRO A 94 -12.80 -5.50 7.37
C PRO A 94 -12.47 -4.02 7.65
N TYR A 95 -12.33 -3.63 8.92
CA TYR A 95 -12.02 -2.27 9.34
C TYR A 95 -10.84 -2.22 10.32
N ILE A 96 -10.18 -1.07 10.32
CA ILE A 96 -9.08 -0.73 11.21
C ILE A 96 -9.48 0.58 11.88
N THR A 97 -9.51 0.57 13.20
CA THR A 97 -9.76 1.78 13.99
C THR A 97 -8.45 2.25 14.60
N ILE A 98 -8.10 3.49 14.32
CA ILE A 98 -6.94 4.20 14.83
C ILE A 98 -7.43 5.13 15.93
N VAL A 99 -6.84 5.02 17.11
CA VAL A 99 -7.17 5.84 18.27
C VAL A 99 -5.91 6.57 18.70
N ASP A 100 -5.97 7.90 18.69
CA ASP A 100 -4.91 8.75 19.21
C ASP A 100 -5.29 9.20 20.62
N ILE A 101 -4.44 8.89 21.59
CA ILE A 101 -4.66 9.19 23.01
C ILE A 101 -3.57 10.16 23.48
N VAL A 102 -3.98 11.23 24.17
CA VAL A 102 -3.08 12.23 24.74
C VAL A 102 -3.38 12.33 26.23
N ASN A 103 -2.41 12.01 27.09
CA ASN A 103 -2.55 12.08 28.55
C ASN A 103 -3.79 11.34 29.12
N GLY A 104 -4.17 10.21 28.51
CA GLY A 104 -5.32 9.40 28.94
C GLY A 104 -6.67 9.89 28.39
N GLN A 105 -6.68 10.88 27.50
CA GLN A 105 -7.87 11.34 26.78
C GLN A 105 -7.78 10.98 25.31
N ILE A 106 -8.90 10.55 24.73
CA ILE A 106 -9.00 10.27 23.30
C ILE A 106 -8.99 11.61 22.56
N SER A 107 -7.93 11.88 21.81
CA SER A 107 -7.81 13.07 20.97
C SER A 107 -8.45 12.87 19.60
N ASN A 108 -8.34 11.67 19.03
CA ASN A 108 -8.88 11.39 17.71
C ASN A 108 -9.23 9.89 17.58
N VAL A 109 -10.28 9.61 16.81
CA VAL A 109 -10.69 8.25 16.46
C VAL A 109 -11.01 8.25 14.98
N ASP A 110 -10.23 7.48 14.23
CA ASP A 110 -10.45 7.33 12.80
C ASP A 110 -10.65 5.85 12.48
N SER A 111 -11.74 5.54 11.78
CA SER A 111 -12.08 4.17 11.40
C SER A 111 -11.98 4.06 9.89
N LEU A 112 -10.96 3.32 9.45
CA LEU A 112 -10.60 3.14 8.05
C LEU A 112 -10.96 1.73 7.59
N GLN A 113 -11.40 1.60 6.34
CA GLN A 113 -11.56 0.29 5.73
C GLN A 113 -10.18 -0.33 5.46
N ASN A 114 -10.05 -1.64 5.70
CA ASN A 114 -8.79 -2.34 5.51
C ASN A 114 -8.56 -2.71 4.03
N PRO A 115 -7.59 -2.08 3.34
CA PRO A 115 -7.27 -2.44 1.95
C PRO A 115 -6.54 -3.79 1.86
N TYR A 116 -5.94 -4.26 2.96
CA TYR A 116 -5.15 -5.49 3.01
C TYR A 116 -6.01 -6.76 3.18
N ALA A 117 -7.30 -6.60 3.51
CA ALA A 117 -8.20 -7.73 3.71
C ALA A 117 -8.40 -8.58 2.45
N GLN A 118 -8.32 -7.94 1.28
CA GLN A 118 -8.49 -8.57 -0.03
C GLN A 118 -7.19 -9.17 -0.58
N VAL A 119 -6.06 -9.05 0.13
CA VAL A 119 -4.79 -9.55 -0.36
C VAL A 119 -4.76 -11.09 -0.28
N PRO A 120 -4.52 -11.80 -1.40
CA PRO A 120 -4.54 -13.26 -1.42
C PRO A 120 -3.50 -13.90 -0.50
N GLN A 121 -2.29 -13.34 -0.46
CA GLN A 121 -1.16 -13.89 0.28
C GLN A 121 -0.34 -12.80 0.97
N GLY A 122 0.11 -13.07 2.20
CA GLY A 122 1.02 -12.17 2.90
C GLY A 122 0.36 -10.95 3.56
N ALA A 123 -0.98 -10.93 3.68
CA ALA A 123 -1.73 -9.84 4.31
C ALA A 123 -1.16 -9.46 5.69
N GLY A 124 -0.76 -10.44 6.51
CA GLY A 124 -0.19 -10.17 7.84
C GLY A 124 1.11 -9.37 7.83
N ARG A 125 2.02 -9.63 6.89
CA ARG A 125 3.29 -8.89 6.80
C ARG A 125 3.06 -7.46 6.30
N LEU A 126 2.25 -7.31 5.25
CA LEU A 126 1.91 -6.00 4.68
C LEU A 126 1.17 -5.13 5.70
N PHE A 127 0.20 -5.72 6.40
CA PHE A 127 -0.55 -5.02 7.43
C PHE A 127 0.36 -4.60 8.60
N SER A 128 1.25 -5.49 9.06
CA SER A 128 2.23 -5.14 10.10
C SER A 128 3.15 -4.00 9.66
N GLN A 129 3.65 -4.03 8.41
CA GLN A 129 4.47 -2.95 7.86
C GLN A 129 3.72 -1.62 7.79
N TRP A 130 2.43 -1.66 7.48
CA TRP A 130 1.59 -0.46 7.46
C TRP A 130 1.33 0.10 8.86
N ILE A 131 1.11 -0.76 9.86
CA ILE A 131 1.00 -0.35 11.27
C ILE A 131 2.29 0.38 11.72
N LEU A 132 3.46 -0.19 11.39
CA LEU A 132 4.76 0.43 11.66
C LEU A 132 4.88 1.81 11.04
N SER A 133 4.50 1.91 9.77
CA SER A 133 4.56 3.17 9.01
C SER A 133 3.59 4.23 9.58
N SER A 134 2.52 3.79 10.25
CA SER A 134 1.53 4.67 10.89
C SER A 134 1.99 5.20 12.24
N GLY A 135 3.07 4.64 12.81
CA GLY A 135 3.58 5.00 14.12
C GLY A 135 2.74 4.50 15.29
N ALA A 136 1.97 3.42 15.11
CA ALA A 136 1.23 2.85 16.24
C ALA A 136 2.19 2.24 17.27
N ILE A 137 1.95 2.50 18.56
CA ILE A 137 2.78 2.01 19.67
C ILE A 137 2.16 0.77 20.31
N ALA A 138 0.85 0.64 20.20
CA ALA A 138 0.11 -0.52 20.67
C ALA A 138 -0.94 -0.95 19.65
N VAL A 139 -1.22 -2.25 19.62
CA VAL A 139 -2.17 -2.87 18.71
C VAL A 139 -3.10 -3.78 19.49
N VAL A 140 -4.40 -3.60 19.31
CA VAL A 140 -5.45 -4.40 19.93
C VAL A 140 -6.06 -5.34 18.89
N THR A 141 -5.97 -6.64 19.14
CA THR A 141 -6.51 -7.68 18.27
C THR A 141 -6.95 -8.87 19.11
N SER A 142 -7.76 -9.78 18.57
CA SER A 142 -8.12 -11.01 19.29
C SER A 142 -7.23 -12.20 19.00
N ASN A 143 -6.64 -12.23 17.82
CA ASN A 143 -5.75 -13.29 17.39
C ASN A 143 -4.68 -12.68 16.49
N ILE A 144 -3.45 -13.15 16.62
CA ILE A 144 -2.33 -12.72 15.77
C ILE A 144 -1.56 -13.96 15.31
N GLY A 145 -1.25 -14.00 14.01
CA GLY A 145 -0.42 -15.06 13.45
C GLY A 145 1.06 -14.83 13.71
N MET A 146 1.83 -15.92 13.73
CA MET A 146 3.29 -15.93 13.98
C MET A 146 4.08 -14.92 13.14
N ASN A 147 3.71 -14.75 11.86
CA ASN A 147 4.38 -13.81 10.97
C ASN A 147 4.21 -12.34 11.37
N ALA A 148 3.03 -11.99 11.89
CA ALA A 148 2.73 -10.62 12.30
C ALA A 148 3.29 -10.34 13.69
N SER A 149 3.13 -11.28 14.63
CA SER A 149 3.64 -11.13 15.99
C SER A 149 5.15 -10.92 16.00
N GLN A 150 5.90 -11.66 15.18
CA GLN A 150 7.36 -11.51 15.10
C GLN A 150 7.78 -10.11 14.65
N ILE A 151 7.10 -9.53 13.64
CA ILE A 151 7.41 -8.18 13.14
C ILE A 151 7.08 -7.12 14.20
N LEU A 152 5.91 -7.23 14.84
CA LEU A 152 5.49 -6.27 15.86
C LEU A 152 6.39 -6.32 17.10
N GLN A 153 6.79 -7.53 17.54
CA GLN A 153 7.74 -7.69 18.64
C GLN A 153 9.11 -7.08 18.33
N GLN A 154 9.64 -7.32 17.12
CA GLN A 154 10.93 -6.74 16.69
C GLN A 154 10.91 -5.22 16.64
N SER A 155 9.75 -4.63 16.36
CA SER A 155 9.57 -3.17 16.32
C SER A 155 9.29 -2.51 17.67
N GLY A 156 9.10 -3.31 18.73
CA GLY A 156 8.72 -2.79 20.05
C GLY A 156 7.25 -2.34 20.15
N ILE A 157 6.37 -2.78 19.24
CA ILE A 157 4.94 -2.52 19.33
C ILE A 157 4.30 -3.50 20.30
N ASN A 158 3.56 -2.98 21.27
CA ASN A 158 2.84 -3.79 22.25
C ASN A 158 1.55 -4.36 21.65
N VAL A 159 1.44 -5.70 21.61
CA VAL A 159 0.26 -6.38 21.10
C VAL A 159 -0.62 -6.82 22.26
N HIS A 160 -1.85 -6.32 22.31
CA HIS A 160 -2.85 -6.66 23.30
C HIS A 160 -3.86 -7.62 22.71
N ILE A 161 -3.95 -8.81 23.30
CA ILE A 161 -4.88 -9.86 22.89
C ILE A 161 -6.17 -9.73 23.70
N VAL A 162 -7.27 -9.40 23.03
CA VAL A 162 -8.59 -9.19 23.65
C VAL A 162 -9.62 -10.10 22.96
N PRO A 163 -10.50 -10.79 23.68
CA PRO A 163 -11.50 -11.66 23.05
C PRO A 163 -12.32 -10.95 21.96
N ALA A 164 -12.59 -11.68 20.88
CA ALA A 164 -13.46 -11.19 19.81
C ALA A 164 -14.88 -10.97 20.37
N GLY A 165 -15.56 -9.91 19.93
CA GLY A 165 -16.88 -9.55 20.47
C GLY A 165 -16.85 -8.47 21.57
N THR A 166 -15.67 -8.13 22.11
CA THR A 166 -15.52 -7.00 23.03
C THR A 166 -15.58 -5.68 22.27
N LYS A 167 -16.22 -4.66 22.87
CA LYS A 167 -16.21 -3.29 22.32
C LYS A 167 -14.83 -2.67 22.49
N LEU A 168 -14.40 -1.87 21.51
CA LEU A 168 -13.12 -1.17 21.57
C LEU A 168 -12.99 -0.29 22.81
N MET A 169 -14.06 0.40 23.22
CA MET A 169 -14.10 1.19 24.44
C MET A 169 -13.77 0.36 25.70
N ASP A 170 -14.37 -0.83 25.82
CA ASP A 170 -14.15 -1.70 26.98
C ASP A 170 -12.72 -2.26 26.99
N ALA A 171 -12.19 -2.59 25.82
CA ALA A 171 -10.80 -3.01 25.67
C ALA A 171 -9.82 -1.92 26.09
N LEU A 172 -10.03 -0.67 25.65
CA LEU A 172 -9.15 0.46 26.00
C LEU A 172 -9.20 0.80 27.49
N LYS A 173 -10.38 0.69 28.12
CA LYS A 173 -10.54 0.83 29.57
C LYS A 173 -9.83 -0.28 30.34
N SER A 174 -9.99 -1.53 29.91
CA SER A 174 -9.33 -2.68 30.53
C SER A 174 -7.82 -2.60 30.48
N LEU A 175 -7.27 -1.94 29.46
CA LEU A 175 -5.84 -1.75 29.27
C LEU A 175 -5.29 -0.53 30.03
N GLY A 176 -6.14 0.28 30.66
CA GLY A 176 -5.73 1.46 31.42
C GLY A 176 -5.26 2.64 30.56
N TYR A 177 -5.52 2.62 29.24
CA TYR A 177 -5.19 3.74 28.35
C TYR A 177 -6.14 4.93 28.50
N ILE A 178 -7.34 4.67 29.03
CA ILE A 178 -8.37 5.68 29.30
C ILE A 178 -8.72 5.57 30.79
N LYS A 179 -8.77 6.71 31.48
CA LYS A 179 -9.26 6.82 32.85
C LYS A 179 -10.76 7.07 32.91
#